data_AF-A0A7U9R6J1-F1
#
_entry.id   AF-A0A7U9R6J1-F1
#
_cell.length_a   1.000
_cell.length_b   1.000
_cell.length_c   1.000
_cell.angle_alpha   90.00
_cell.angle_beta   90.00
_cell.angle_gamma   90.00
#
_symmetry.space_group_name_H-M   'P 1'
#
loop_
_entity.id
_entity.type
_entity.pdbx_description
1 polymer ?
#
loop_
_entity_poly.entity_id
_entity_poly.type
_entity_poly.pdbx_seq_one_letter_code
_entity_poly.pdbx_strand_id
1 'polypeptide(L)'
;MGDFFDDTMQGLLEAVEIERGEIPLVQKEDMPAPTFTAYDKEKELIDEIIRLRKAQKMSQSQLAKLTGNKQQAISRIENKEHSPSLKLFYSMVRALGYDLEIVKEGKV
;
A
#
# COMPACT_ATOMS: atom_id res chain seq x y z
N MET A 1 15.15 13.71 13.21
CA MET A 1 15.07 13.22 14.61
C MET A 1 13.66 12.78 14.99
N GLY A 2 12.59 13.27 14.35
CA GLY A 2 11.21 12.78 14.58
C GLY A 2 10.98 11.36 14.05
N ASP A 3 11.47 11.07 12.84
CA ASP A 3 11.20 9.81 12.15
C ASP A 3 11.66 8.56 12.91
N PHE A 4 12.78 8.60 13.64
CA PHE A 4 13.28 7.42 14.36
C PHE A 4 12.32 6.92 15.46
N PHE A 5 11.68 7.83 16.19
CA PHE A 5 10.75 7.45 17.25
C PHE A 5 9.46 6.88 16.69
N ASP A 6 8.95 7.49 15.62
CA ASP A 6 7.72 7.04 14.94
C ASP A 6 7.95 5.68 14.26
N ASP A 7 9.07 5.51 13.55
CA ASP A 7 9.46 4.23 12.92
C ASP A 7 9.66 3.11 13.96
N THR A 8 10.28 3.43 15.10
CA THR A 8 10.47 2.45 16.18
C THR A 8 9.14 2.08 16.83
N MET A 9 8.26 3.04 17.07
CA MET A 9 6.93 2.79 17.63
C MET A 9 6.10 1.92 16.68
N GLN A 10 6.13 2.23 15.38
CA GLN A 10 5.45 1.45 14.36
C GLN A 10 5.99 0.01 14.32
N GLY A 11 7.31 -0.17 14.32
CA GLY A 11 7.92 -1.51 14.35
C GLY A 11 7.55 -2.32 15.61
N LEU A 12 7.46 -1.67 16.77
CA LEU A 12 7.02 -2.32 18.01
C LEU A 12 5.54 -2.72 17.97
N LEU A 13 4.68 -1.86 17.43
CA LEU A 13 3.26 -2.18 17.26
C LEU A 13 3.07 -3.36 16.29
N GLU A 14 3.75 -3.35 15.15
CA GLU A 14 3.71 -4.47 14.19
C GLU A 14 4.17 -5.79 14.84
N ALA A 15 5.24 -5.77 15.64
CA ALA A 15 5.71 -6.96 16.36
C ALA A 15 4.66 -7.51 17.34
N VAL A 16 3.96 -6.63 18.08
CA VAL A 16 2.88 -7.02 19.00
C VAL A 16 1.70 -7.66 18.25
N GLU A 17 1.31 -7.09 17.12
CA GLU A 17 0.19 -7.63 16.31
C GLU A 17 0.55 -8.97 15.64
N ILE A 18 1.81 -9.18 15.29
CA ILE A 18 2.33 -10.48 14.84
C ILE A 18 2.24 -11.52 15.97
N GLU A 19 2.69 -11.19 17.19
CA GLU A 19 2.59 -12.10 18.34
C GLU A 19 1.15 -12.49 18.67
N ARG A 20 0.20 -11.56 18.46
CA ARG A 20 -1.24 -11.81 18.62
C ARG A 20 -1.87 -12.64 17.49
N GLY A 21 -1.16 -12.82 16.38
CA GLY A 21 -1.66 -13.52 15.19
C GLY A 21 -2.67 -12.70 14.38
N GLU A 22 -2.75 -11.39 14.61
CA GLU A 22 -3.65 -10.49 13.87
C GLU A 22 -3.07 -10.12 12.50
N ILE A 23 -1.74 -10.15 12.36
CA ILE A 23 -1.04 -9.95 11.08
C ILE A 23 -0.39 -11.26 10.64
N PRO A 24 -0.83 -11.87 9.53
CA PRO A 24 -0.17 -13.07 9.01
C PRO A 24 1.24 -12.74 8.51
N LEU A 25 2.15 -13.71 8.63
CA LEU A 25 3.51 -13.59 8.13
C LEU A 25 3.62 -14.21 6.74
N VAL A 26 4.20 -13.47 5.80
CA VAL A 26 4.53 -13.96 4.45
C VAL A 26 6.01 -14.29 4.38
N GLN A 27 6.35 -15.49 3.93
CA GLN A 27 7.74 -15.87 3.70
C GLN A 27 8.25 -15.20 2.41
N LYS A 28 9.40 -14.52 2.50
CA LYS A 28 10.10 -14.04 1.31
C LYS A 28 10.92 -15.16 0.70
N GLU A 29 10.66 -15.43 -0.58
CA GLU A 29 11.52 -16.26 -1.42
C GLU A 29 12.84 -15.53 -1.72
N ASP A 30 13.88 -16.27 -2.11
CA ASP A 30 15.20 -15.76 -2.51
C ASP A 30 16.00 -14.97 -1.45
N MET A 31 15.79 -15.28 -0.16
CA MET A 31 16.59 -14.74 0.94
C MET A 31 17.61 -15.76 1.47
N PRO A 32 18.80 -15.32 1.93
CA PRO A 32 19.85 -16.22 2.44
C PRO A 32 19.46 -16.98 3.72
N ALA A 33 18.40 -16.54 4.39
CA ALA A 33 17.83 -17.19 5.57
C ALA A 33 16.30 -17.05 5.55
N PRO A 34 15.57 -17.93 6.26
CA PRO A 34 14.13 -17.81 6.40
C PRO A 34 13.75 -16.41 6.91
N THR A 35 13.17 -15.62 6.00
CA THR A 35 12.80 -14.24 6.27
C THR A 35 11.30 -14.13 6.08
N PHE A 36 10.62 -13.63 7.11
CA PHE A 36 9.19 -13.39 7.09
C PHE A 36 8.95 -11.90 7.16
N THR A 37 7.96 -11.42 6.42
CA THR A 37 7.49 -10.04 6.47
C THR A 37 6.04 -10.03 6.90
N ALA A 38 5.66 -9.03 7.69
CA ALA A 38 4.26 -8.73 7.96
C ALA A 38 3.47 -8.65 6.65
N TYR A 39 2.33 -9.31 6.60
CA TYR A 39 1.36 -9.13 5.52
C TYR A 39 0.88 -7.68 5.53
N ASP A 40 1.01 -7.02 4.39
CA ASP A 40 0.74 -5.58 4.26
C ASP A 40 -0.27 -5.36 3.14
N LYS A 41 -1.55 -5.32 3.54
CA LYS A 41 -2.66 -5.15 2.60
C LYS A 41 -2.59 -3.83 1.85
N GLU A 42 -2.04 -2.79 2.50
CA GLU A 42 -1.87 -1.49 1.88
C GLU A 42 -0.92 -1.59 0.68
N LYS A 43 0.22 -2.27 0.84
CA LYS A 43 1.17 -2.49 -0.28
C LYS A 43 0.54 -3.23 -1.44
N GLU A 44 -0.24 -4.28 -1.18
CA GLU A 44 -0.95 -5.01 -2.24
C GLU A 44 -1.91 -4.11 -3.00
N LEU A 45 -2.71 -3.32 -2.27
CA LEU A 45 -3.67 -2.38 -2.85
C LEU A 45 -2.98 -1.30 -3.70
N ILE A 46 -1.83 -0.79 -3.25
CA ILE A 46 -1.01 0.15 -4.03
C ILE A 46 -0.49 -0.53 -5.31
N ASP A 47 0.02 -1.76 -5.21
CA ASP A 47 0.50 -2.51 -6.38
C ASP A 47 -0.62 -2.79 -7.39
N GLU A 48 -1.83 -3.04 -6.92
CA GLU A 48 -3.01 -3.19 -7.76
C GLU A 48 -3.36 -1.88 -8.50
N ILE A 49 -3.36 -0.73 -7.82
CA ILE A 49 -3.54 0.57 -8.48
C ILE A 49 -2.48 0.79 -9.57
N ILE A 50 -1.20 0.48 -9.28
CA ILE A 50 -0.10 0.63 -10.25
C ILE A 50 -0.36 -0.23 -11.48
N ARG A 51 -0.77 -1.49 -11.27
CA ARG A 51 -1.10 -2.43 -12.35
C ARG A 51 -2.25 -1.91 -13.21
N LEU A 52 -3.34 -1.47 -12.59
CA LEU A 52 -4.52 -0.93 -13.28
C LEU A 52 -4.16 0.32 -14.11
N ARG A 53 -3.38 1.24 -13.54
CA ARG A 53 -2.88 2.43 -14.24
C ARG A 53 -2.04 2.06 -15.46
N LYS A 54 -1.09 1.12 -15.30
CA LYS A 54 -0.23 0.66 -16.39
C LYS A 54 -1.02 -0.06 -17.49
N ALA A 55 -2.02 -0.86 -17.13
CA ALA A 55 -2.91 -1.53 -18.08
C ALA A 55 -3.67 -0.54 -18.98
N GLN A 56 -4.04 0.62 -18.43
CA GLN A 56 -4.67 1.72 -19.17
C GLN A 56 -3.68 2.62 -19.93
N LYS A 57 -2.37 2.30 -19.92
CA LYS A 57 -1.29 3.13 -20.50
C LYS A 57 -1.31 4.58 -19.96
N MET A 58 -1.78 4.77 -18.74
CA MET A 58 -1.87 6.07 -18.09
C MET A 58 -0.54 6.39 -17.39
N SER A 59 0.02 7.58 -17.59
CA SER A 59 1.21 8.05 -16.86
C SER A 59 0.85 8.52 -15.44
N GLN A 60 1.85 8.57 -14.55
CA GLN A 60 1.66 9.15 -13.20
C GLN A 60 1.19 10.61 -13.27
N SER A 61 1.68 11.40 -14.24
CA SER A 61 1.25 12.78 -14.48
C SER A 61 -0.21 12.88 -14.89
N GLN A 62 -0.72 11.92 -15.68
CA GLN A 62 -2.13 11.89 -16.06
C GLN A 62 -3.02 11.54 -14.85
N LEU A 63 -2.64 10.53 -14.07
CA LEU A 63 -3.35 10.19 -12.83
C LEU A 63 -3.35 11.34 -11.83
N ALA A 64 -2.22 12.04 -11.71
CA ALA A 64 -2.10 13.22 -10.86
C ALA A 64 -3.07 14.33 -11.28
N LYS A 65 -3.21 14.60 -12.59
CA LYS A 65 -4.17 15.58 -13.11
C LYS A 65 -5.63 15.19 -12.81
N LEU A 66 -5.98 13.92 -12.97
CA LEU A 66 -7.33 13.42 -12.69
C LEU A 66 -7.70 13.49 -11.21
N THR A 67 -6.72 13.33 -10.32
CA THR A 67 -6.92 13.33 -8.88
C THR A 67 -6.70 14.71 -8.23
N GLY A 68 -6.26 15.71 -8.99
CA GLY A 68 -5.95 17.05 -8.48
C GLY A 68 -4.65 17.11 -7.66
N ASN A 69 -3.70 16.20 -7.90
CA ASN A 69 -2.44 16.08 -7.17
C ASN A 69 -1.24 16.41 -8.05
N LYS A 70 -0.06 16.56 -7.40
CA LYS A 70 1.22 16.65 -8.10
C LYS A 70 1.69 15.25 -8.51
N GLN A 71 2.37 15.13 -9.65
CA GLN A 71 2.95 13.84 -10.08
C GLN A 71 3.91 13.25 -9.04
N GLN A 72 4.67 14.11 -8.34
CA GLN A 72 5.55 13.69 -7.25
C GLN A 72 4.80 12.99 -6.11
N ALA A 73 3.57 13.42 -5.79
CA ALA A 73 2.76 12.77 -4.78
C ALA A 73 2.35 11.35 -5.22
N ILE A 74 1.93 11.21 -6.49
CA ILE A 74 1.64 9.88 -7.08
C ILE A 74 2.89 8.99 -7.09
N SER A 75 4.05 9.53 -7.47
CA SER A 75 5.31 8.77 -7.50
C SER A 75 5.68 8.23 -6.12
N ARG A 76 5.58 9.07 -5.09
CA ARG A 76 5.87 8.69 -3.70
C ARG A 76 4.96 7.56 -3.20
N ILE A 77 3.67 7.64 -3.52
CA ILE A 77 2.69 6.59 -3.20
C ILE A 77 3.04 5.29 -3.93
N GLU A 78 3.32 5.35 -5.23
CA GLU A 78 3.64 4.15 -6.01
C GLU A 78 4.97 3.50 -5.58
N ASN A 79 5.91 4.30 -5.07
CA ASN A 79 7.16 3.81 -4.49
C ASN A 79 7.02 3.33 -3.04
N LYS A 80 5.83 3.43 -2.43
CA LYS A 80 5.57 3.09 -1.02
C LYS A 80 6.40 3.93 -0.03
N GLU A 81 6.82 5.13 -0.46
CA GLU A 81 7.51 6.10 0.39
C GLU A 81 6.51 6.84 1.31
N HIS A 82 5.26 6.95 0.87
CA HIS A 82 4.18 7.56 1.64
C HIS A 82 2.86 6.80 1.44
N SER A 83 2.27 6.38 2.56
CA SER A 83 0.91 5.85 2.62
C SER A 83 -0.10 6.90 2.17
N PRO A 84 -0.94 6.64 1.15
CA PRO A 84 -1.99 7.56 0.76
C PRO A 84 -3.10 7.60 1.82
N SER A 85 -3.67 8.78 2.06
CA SER A 85 -4.95 8.85 2.78
C SER A 85 -6.03 8.06 2.04
N LEU A 86 -7.01 7.49 2.75
CA LEU A 86 -8.12 6.77 2.12
C LEU A 86 -8.85 7.62 1.07
N LYS A 87 -8.99 8.93 1.30
CA LYS A 87 -9.57 9.88 0.34
C LYS A 87 -8.78 9.92 -0.97
N LEU A 88 -7.45 9.99 -0.88
CA LEU A 88 -6.57 10.01 -2.04
C LEU A 88 -6.60 8.65 -2.76
N PHE A 89 -6.45 7.55 -2.02
CA PHE A 89 -6.54 6.20 -2.55
C PHE A 89 -7.85 5.99 -3.32
N TYR A 90 -8.98 6.31 -2.70
CA TYR A 90 -10.30 6.23 -3.33
C TYR A 90 -10.40 7.11 -4.59
N SER A 91 -9.88 8.34 -4.56
CA SER A 91 -9.85 9.20 -5.76
C SER A 91 -9.03 8.61 -6.91
N MET A 92 -7.92 7.91 -6.61
CA MET A 92 -7.10 7.23 -7.62
C MET A 92 -7.86 6.06 -8.23
N VAL A 93 -8.52 5.24 -7.40
CA VAL A 93 -9.38 4.13 -7.84
C VAL A 93 -10.49 4.63 -8.76
N ARG A 94 -11.21 5.69 -8.35
CA ARG A 94 -12.26 6.34 -9.17
C ARG A 94 -11.73 6.92 -10.47
N ALA A 95 -10.55 7.56 -10.45
CA ALA A 95 -9.91 8.12 -11.66
C ALA A 95 -9.51 7.03 -12.67
N LEU A 96 -9.27 5.81 -12.19
CA LEU A 96 -9.00 4.64 -13.02
C LEU A 96 -10.28 3.92 -13.49
N GLY A 97 -11.47 4.40 -13.10
CA GLY A 97 -12.75 3.80 -13.49
C GLY A 97 -13.19 2.60 -12.64
N TYR A 98 -12.62 2.46 -11.44
CA TYR A 98 -12.98 1.40 -10.49
C TYR A 98 -13.70 1.99 -9.28
N ASP A 99 -14.26 1.11 -8.44
CA ASP A 99 -14.84 1.47 -7.15
C ASP A 99 -14.16 0.69 -6.01
N LEU A 100 -14.34 1.15 -4.77
CA LEU A 100 -13.84 0.47 -3.59
C LEU A 100 -15.01 -0.18 -2.84
N GLU A 101 -14.93 -1.49 -2.63
CA GLU A 101 -15.95 -2.27 -1.94
C GLU A 101 -15.37 -2.99 -0.73
N ILE A 102 -16.13 -3.04 0.36
CA ILE A 102 -15.81 -3.88 1.52
C ILE A 102 -16.47 -5.23 1.30
N VAL A 103 -15.66 -6.26 1.08
CA VAL A 103 -16.11 -7.64 0.95
C VAL A 103 -15.89 -8.41 2.24
N LYS A 104 -16.78 -9.35 2.56
CA LYS A 104 -16.60 -10.23 3.71
C LYS A 104 -15.43 -11.19 3.42
N GLU A 105 -14.51 -11.32 4.37
CA GLU A 105 -13.48 -12.36 4.28
C GLU A 105 -14.14 -13.74 4.16
N GLY A 106 -13.71 -14.51 3.16
CA GLY A 106 -14.16 -15.88 3.01
C GLY A 106 -13.80 -16.66 4.26
N LYS A 107 -14.80 -17.23 4.95
CA LYS A 107 -14.52 -18.24 5.99
C LYS A 107 -13.82 -19.40 5.28
N VAL A 108 -12.51 -19.53 5.49
CA VAL A 108 -11.79 -20.79 5.27
C VAL A 108 -12.06 -21.69 6.47
#